data_AF-M2RHV2-F1
#
_entry.id   AF-M2RHV2-F1
#
_cell.length_a   1.000
_cell.length_b   1.000
_cell.length_c   1.000
_cell.angle_alpha   90.00
_cell.angle_beta   90.00
_cell.angle_gamma   90.00
#
_symmetry.space_group_name_H-M   'P 1'
#
loop_
_entity.id
_entity.type
_entity.pdbx_description
1 polymer ?
#
loop_
_entity_poly.entity_id
_entity_poly.type
_entity_poly.pdbx_seq_one_letter_code
_entity_poly.pdbx_strand_id
1 'polypeptide(L)'
;MPPSQCRNSRLAVCTTLKKAFTCYSKSPPIYLDSNIVKIQSRQTTFYQLPLLHHNFTTTFTAMDINHSNFSYRDRLQSSPQTTFQPRCLSPANTHIHIRRFSNSTTNCPSPTSTISTPVPQRTTIPKMASVDSQDFKLALSKHNLTSDHLKKIHDLLVEIAIDGGKIMVAAEHSVLAAAQYKNNTSDLVTEFDKQIEDTVETRLRKEYPVFGFLGEETFKHGTKLADTPTFVCDPIDGTLNFSKGVPNCAISLALTLEKKPIIGVVYNPFRGDLYHAIKGQGAYLKNTLIGTEIKLPIQPMPPPMPSLNSCLVAIEWGNQRSGENWALRTSIHNKLLTSKSEGGAMCKSVRTNGSAALDFCYIAQGIIDVFWEGGVWIWDVCAGWIILEEAGGIVASANPGDWDPSLEGRVYFAVRHAKPEEQKAVVEELWGIMGDRKFVF
;
A
#
# COMPACT_ATOMS: atom_id res chain seq x y z
N MET A 1 -44.98 -4.13 -51.96
CA MET A 1 -44.00 -4.08 -53.08
C MET A 1 -43.16 -2.80 -52.94
N PRO A 2 -41.84 -2.85 -53.20
CA PRO A 2 -40.96 -1.68 -53.40
C PRO A 2 -40.98 -1.31 -54.92
N PRO A 3 -39.99 -0.61 -55.56
CA PRO A 3 -38.81 0.12 -55.07
C PRO A 3 -38.57 1.52 -55.74
N SER A 4 -37.38 2.10 -55.48
CA SER A 4 -36.45 2.78 -56.43
C SER A 4 -36.05 4.21 -56.01
N GLN A 5 -34.81 4.71 -56.22
CA GLN A 5 -33.54 4.08 -56.64
C GLN A 5 -32.33 4.93 -56.15
N CYS A 6 -31.13 4.34 -56.16
CA CYS A 6 -29.88 4.95 -55.67
C CYS A 6 -29.33 6.10 -56.55
N ARG A 7 -28.45 6.93 -55.96
CA ARG A 7 -27.19 7.35 -56.63
C ARG A 7 -26.07 7.65 -55.62
N ASN A 8 -24.86 7.15 -55.94
CA ASN A 8 -23.63 7.40 -55.19
C ASN A 8 -23.00 8.76 -55.57
N SER A 9 -22.28 9.38 -54.64
CA SER A 9 -21.04 10.09 -54.95
C SER A 9 -20.07 10.12 -53.75
N ARG A 10 -18.82 9.75 -54.00
CA ARG A 10 -17.66 9.95 -53.10
C ARG A 10 -16.98 11.28 -53.44
N LEU A 11 -15.91 11.60 -52.67
CA LEU A 11 -15.01 12.78 -52.75
C LEU A 11 -15.55 14.03 -52.03
N ALA A 12 -14.72 14.84 -51.35
CA ALA A 12 -13.31 14.63 -50.97
C ALA A 12 -12.95 15.44 -49.71
N VAL A 13 -12.07 14.90 -48.87
CA VAL A 13 -11.36 15.69 -47.85
C VAL A 13 -10.31 16.54 -48.58
N CYS A 14 -10.41 17.87 -48.49
CA CYS A 14 -9.43 18.76 -49.09
C CYS A 14 -8.62 19.51 -48.02
N THR A 15 -7.38 19.06 -47.87
CA THR A 15 -6.21 19.76 -47.34
C THR A 15 -6.23 21.29 -47.46
N THR A 16 -5.91 21.98 -46.36
CA THR A 16 -5.10 23.21 -46.38
C THR A 16 -4.31 23.34 -45.08
N LEU A 17 -3.00 23.05 -45.13
CA LEU A 17 -1.95 23.64 -44.30
C LEU A 17 -0.58 23.12 -44.77
N LYS A 18 -0.03 23.76 -45.81
CA LYS A 18 1.38 23.64 -46.22
C LYS A 18 1.94 25.04 -46.43
N LYS A 19 2.81 25.49 -45.52
CA LYS A 19 4.01 26.34 -45.76
C LYS A 19 4.51 26.97 -44.45
N ALA A 20 5.42 26.27 -43.78
CA ALA A 20 6.62 26.85 -43.15
C ALA A 20 7.46 25.70 -42.58
N PHE A 21 8.64 25.51 -43.16
CA PHE A 21 9.92 25.06 -42.57
C PHE A 21 10.72 24.25 -43.58
N THR A 22 11.84 24.84 -44.00
CA THR A 22 12.83 24.28 -44.92
C THR A 22 14.21 24.61 -44.37
N CYS A 23 15.17 23.69 -44.53
CA CYS A 23 16.54 23.71 -43.99
C CYS A 23 16.61 23.52 -42.45
N TYR A 24 17.48 22.67 -41.90
CA TYR A 24 18.70 22.06 -42.44
C TYR A 24 18.70 20.52 -42.37
N SER A 25 19.17 19.85 -43.44
CA SER A 25 19.77 18.51 -43.34
C SER A 25 20.81 18.28 -44.44
N LYS A 26 22.05 17.96 -44.07
CA LYS A 26 23.07 17.35 -44.93
C LYS A 26 24.08 16.58 -44.07
N SER A 27 24.00 15.25 -44.09
CA SER A 27 25.12 14.30 -44.14
C SER A 27 24.58 12.86 -44.37
N PRO A 28 25.36 11.95 -44.98
CA PRO A 28 24.85 10.75 -45.67
C PRO A 28 24.85 9.46 -44.81
N PRO A 29 24.22 8.35 -45.26
CA PRO A 29 24.12 7.12 -44.48
C PRO A 29 25.38 6.24 -44.57
N ILE A 30 25.60 5.44 -43.52
CA ILE A 30 26.63 4.40 -43.46
C ILE A 30 25.95 3.03 -43.51
N TYR A 31 26.36 2.19 -44.46
CA TYR A 31 26.01 0.77 -44.50
C TYR A 31 26.81 0.00 -43.43
N LEU A 32 26.18 -0.98 -42.79
CA LEU A 32 26.88 -2.01 -42.03
C LEU A 32 26.69 -3.36 -42.71
N ASP A 33 27.81 -3.97 -43.09
CA ASP A 33 27.87 -5.28 -43.71
C ASP A 33 27.96 -6.39 -42.65
N SER A 34 27.47 -7.56 -43.01
CA SER A 34 27.36 -8.75 -42.16
C SER A 34 28.68 -9.48 -41.98
N ASN A 35 28.98 -9.94 -40.75
CA ASN A 35 29.79 -11.14 -40.56
C ASN A 35 29.53 -11.85 -39.21
N ILE A 36 29.71 -13.16 -39.23
CA ILE A 36 29.27 -14.18 -38.26
C ILE A 36 30.31 -14.41 -37.14
N VAL A 37 29.88 -14.64 -35.89
CA VAL A 37 30.43 -15.70 -34.99
C VAL A 37 29.34 -16.20 -34.01
N LYS A 38 29.24 -17.52 -33.81
CA LYS A 38 28.37 -18.17 -32.81
C LYS A 38 28.96 -18.09 -31.39
N ILE A 39 28.13 -17.91 -30.37
CA ILE A 39 28.49 -18.24 -28.98
C ILE A 39 27.77 -19.53 -28.58
N GLN A 40 28.54 -20.51 -28.08
CA GLN A 40 28.04 -21.80 -27.62
C GLN A 40 28.47 -22.00 -26.16
N SER A 41 27.56 -22.54 -25.34
CA SER A 41 27.67 -22.73 -23.90
C SER A 41 28.91 -23.52 -23.43
N ARG A 42 29.43 -23.21 -22.24
CA ARG A 42 30.19 -24.17 -21.43
C ARG A 42 29.78 -24.17 -19.96
N GLN A 43 29.79 -25.37 -19.39
CA GLN A 43 29.39 -25.72 -18.04
C GLN A 43 30.48 -25.39 -17.02
N THR A 44 30.10 -25.16 -15.77
CA THR A 44 30.99 -25.18 -14.60
C THR A 44 30.94 -26.54 -13.90
N THR A 45 32.11 -27.10 -13.59
CA THR A 45 32.27 -28.36 -12.85
C THR A 45 33.14 -28.11 -11.61
N PHE A 46 32.81 -28.77 -10.50
CA PHE A 46 33.50 -28.72 -9.20
C PHE A 46 34.98 -29.13 -9.26
N TYR A 47 35.80 -28.64 -8.32
CA TYR A 47 36.84 -29.39 -7.59
C TYR A 47 37.20 -28.74 -6.23
N GLN A 48 37.85 -29.50 -5.33
CA GLN A 48 38.02 -29.21 -3.90
C GLN A 48 39.37 -28.53 -3.52
N LEU A 49 39.34 -27.83 -2.36
CA LEU A 49 40.35 -27.60 -1.30
C LEU A 49 41.81 -28.12 -1.46
N PRO A 50 42.82 -27.39 -0.91
CA PRO A 50 43.22 -27.62 0.49
C PRO A 50 43.57 -26.39 1.36
N LEU A 51 43.66 -26.64 2.67
CA LEU A 51 43.98 -25.73 3.78
C LEU A 51 45.47 -25.32 3.85
N LEU A 52 45.77 -24.18 4.49
CA LEU A 52 47.03 -23.96 5.23
C LEU A 52 46.86 -22.85 6.31
N HIS A 53 47.49 -23.04 7.47
CA HIS A 53 47.51 -22.12 8.62
C HIS A 53 48.67 -21.10 8.55
N HIS A 54 48.49 -19.88 9.08
CA HIS A 54 49.22 -19.43 10.29
C HIS A 54 48.75 -18.07 10.85
N ASN A 55 49.16 -17.82 12.10
CA ASN A 55 48.78 -16.67 12.94
C ASN A 55 49.51 -15.38 12.52
N PHE A 56 48.99 -14.20 12.91
CA PHE A 56 49.67 -13.34 13.91
C PHE A 56 48.76 -12.20 14.42
N THR A 57 48.82 -11.96 15.73
CA THR A 57 48.23 -10.83 16.46
C THR A 57 49.09 -9.57 16.38
N THR A 58 48.50 -8.38 16.21
CA THR A 58 48.92 -7.18 16.98
C THR A 58 47.86 -6.08 17.06
N THR A 59 47.54 -5.70 18.31
CA THR A 59 47.23 -4.36 18.85
C THR A 59 46.64 -3.23 17.99
N PHE A 60 45.52 -2.68 18.48
CA PHE A 60 45.12 -1.28 18.28
C PHE A 60 46.16 -0.29 18.85
N THR A 61 46.40 0.80 18.11
CA THR A 61 46.83 2.10 18.68
C THR A 61 46.07 3.21 17.98
N ALA A 62 45.42 4.08 18.76
CA ALA A 62 44.78 5.29 18.25
C ALA A 62 45.80 6.41 18.03
N MET A 63 45.60 7.25 17.01
CA MET A 63 46.23 8.57 16.90
C MET A 63 45.24 9.57 16.28
N ASP A 64 45.10 10.71 16.94
CA ASP A 64 44.43 11.90 16.42
C ASP A 64 45.15 12.44 15.17
N ILE A 65 44.38 13.06 14.27
CA ILE A 65 44.91 13.96 13.24
C ILE A 65 44.12 15.26 13.28
N ASN A 66 44.83 16.38 13.37
CA ASN A 66 44.27 17.73 13.42
C ASN A 66 44.97 18.61 12.37
N HIS A 67 44.21 19.44 11.63
CA HIS A 67 44.65 20.51 10.71
C HIS A 67 45.65 20.14 9.57
N SER A 68 45.38 20.36 8.27
CA SER A 68 45.21 21.70 7.65
C SER A 68 45.17 21.65 6.11
N ASN A 69 44.60 22.71 5.52
CA ASN A 69 44.61 23.20 4.11
C ASN A 69 45.63 22.63 3.10
N PHE A 70 45.22 22.47 1.83
CA PHE A 70 45.91 23.10 0.68
C PHE A 70 44.99 23.28 -0.56
N SER A 71 45.39 24.11 -1.51
CA SER A 71 44.57 24.62 -2.63
C SER A 71 44.87 23.98 -3.99
N TYR A 72 44.01 24.23 -5.01
CA TYR A 72 44.44 24.10 -6.41
C TYR A 72 43.79 25.09 -7.40
N ARG A 73 44.58 25.43 -8.44
CA ARG A 73 44.42 26.47 -9.48
C ARG A 73 45.02 25.96 -10.80
N ASP A 74 44.66 26.38 -12.01
CA ASP A 74 43.64 27.29 -12.58
C ASP A 74 43.10 26.59 -13.86
N ARG A 75 42.01 26.99 -14.53
CA ARG A 75 42.07 28.00 -15.62
C ARG A 75 40.73 28.16 -16.36
N LEU A 76 40.41 29.42 -16.73
CA LEU A 76 39.86 29.93 -18.03
C LEU A 76 38.56 29.25 -18.57
N GLN A 77 37.54 29.90 -19.16
CA GLN A 77 37.20 31.27 -19.62
C GLN A 77 35.67 31.26 -19.93
N SER A 78 34.90 32.34 -20.15
CA SER A 78 35.10 33.80 -20.22
C SER A 78 33.77 34.53 -19.87
N SER A 79 33.65 35.85 -20.15
CA SER A 79 32.52 36.75 -19.80
C SER A 79 31.49 36.91 -20.96
N PRO A 80 30.29 37.55 -20.78
CA PRO A 80 30.12 38.93 -20.29
C PRO A 80 29.20 39.11 -19.07
N GLN A 81 29.35 40.26 -18.43
CA GLN A 81 28.67 40.65 -17.20
C GLN A 81 27.31 41.32 -17.47
N THR A 82 26.34 41.09 -16.59
CA THR A 82 25.26 42.05 -16.30
C THR A 82 25.33 42.46 -14.83
N THR A 83 25.69 43.72 -14.60
CA THR A 83 25.85 44.31 -13.28
C THR A 83 24.50 44.76 -12.70
N PHE A 84 24.12 44.22 -11.53
CA PHE A 84 23.12 44.83 -10.67
C PHE A 84 23.71 45.01 -9.26
N GLN A 85 23.77 46.26 -8.80
CA GLN A 85 24.22 46.59 -7.44
C GLN A 85 23.09 46.35 -6.42
N PRO A 86 23.41 45.86 -5.22
CA PRO A 86 22.46 45.88 -4.11
C PRO A 86 22.34 47.31 -3.57
N ARG A 87 21.18 47.95 -3.73
CA ARG A 87 20.86 49.18 -2.99
C ARG A 87 20.36 48.81 -1.60
N CYS A 88 21.06 49.29 -0.59
CA CYS A 88 20.49 49.40 0.75
C CYS A 88 19.33 50.41 0.73
N LEU A 89 18.19 50.05 1.31
CA LEU A 89 17.13 50.98 1.66
C LEU A 89 16.75 50.78 3.13
N SER A 90 16.56 51.90 3.82
CA SER A 90 16.29 52.03 5.25
C SER A 90 14.86 51.58 5.61
N PRO A 91 14.60 51.20 6.88
CA PRO A 91 13.27 50.82 7.33
C PRO A 91 12.31 52.03 7.32
N ALA A 92 11.11 51.82 6.77
CA ALA A 92 10.02 52.79 6.86
C ALA A 92 9.31 52.68 8.21
N ASN A 93 9.18 53.80 8.92
CA ASN A 93 8.39 53.88 10.15
C ASN A 93 6.88 53.75 9.84
N THR A 94 6.19 52.85 10.55
CA THR A 94 4.73 52.87 10.63
C THR A 94 4.33 52.85 12.11
N HIS A 95 3.86 53.99 12.62
CA HIS A 95 3.46 54.13 14.02
C HIS A 95 2.14 53.41 14.31
N ILE A 96 2.18 52.36 15.14
CA ILE A 96 0.97 51.76 15.71
C ILE A 96 0.63 52.50 17.02
N HIS A 97 -0.47 53.25 17.01
CA HIS A 97 -0.98 53.92 18.22
C HIS A 97 -1.65 52.91 19.16
N ILE A 98 -0.95 52.54 20.24
CA ILE A 98 -1.55 51.83 21.37
C ILE A 98 -2.40 52.82 22.18
N ARG A 99 -3.71 52.86 21.94
CA ARG A 99 -4.66 53.52 22.85
C ARG A 99 -5.08 52.54 23.95
N ARG A 100 -4.64 52.81 25.18
CA ARG A 100 -5.29 52.26 26.38
C ARG A 100 -6.71 52.82 26.44
N PHE A 101 -7.72 51.95 26.56
CA PHE A 101 -9.06 52.37 26.96
C PHE A 101 -9.32 51.93 28.40
N SER A 102 -9.71 52.90 29.22
CA SER A 102 -10.10 52.77 30.62
C SER A 102 -11.55 52.31 30.74
N ASN A 103 -11.86 51.58 31.82
CA ASN A 103 -13.23 51.19 32.18
C ASN A 103 -14.20 52.38 32.20
N SER A 104 -15.37 52.22 31.57
CA SER A 104 -16.58 52.99 31.88
C SER A 104 -17.81 52.08 31.83
N THR A 105 -18.52 52.02 32.95
CA THR A 105 -19.76 51.25 33.12
C THR A 105 -20.96 52.05 32.61
N THR A 106 -21.74 51.48 31.68
CA THR A 106 -23.11 51.93 31.39
C THR A 106 -24.01 50.73 31.11
N ASN A 107 -25.11 50.63 31.86
CA ASN A 107 -26.15 49.59 31.70
C ASN A 107 -26.97 49.80 30.42
N CYS A 108 -27.42 48.69 29.80
CA CYS A 108 -28.68 48.64 29.04
C CYS A 108 -29.18 47.17 28.94
N PRO A 109 -30.48 46.92 28.68
CA PRO A 109 -31.20 45.79 29.26
C PRO A 109 -31.25 44.51 28.41
N SER A 110 -31.50 43.39 29.09
CA SER A 110 -31.74 42.06 28.52
C SER A 110 -33.14 41.93 27.87
N PRO A 111 -33.26 41.23 26.73
CA PRO A 111 -34.49 40.57 26.32
C PRO A 111 -34.40 39.06 26.55
N THR A 112 -35.35 38.52 27.31
CA THR A 112 -35.49 37.09 27.59
C THR A 112 -36.23 36.39 26.44
N SER A 113 -35.59 35.43 25.76
CA SER A 113 -36.30 34.42 24.96
C SER A 113 -35.46 33.16 24.79
N THR A 114 -35.65 32.18 25.67
CA THR A 114 -35.08 30.84 25.56
C THR A 114 -35.72 30.07 24.40
N ILE A 115 -34.95 29.76 23.36
CA ILE A 115 -35.25 28.66 22.43
C ILE A 115 -34.18 27.59 22.69
N SER A 116 -34.61 26.49 23.33
CA SER A 116 -33.74 25.36 23.64
C SER A 116 -33.61 24.44 22.42
N THR A 117 -32.50 24.54 21.70
CA THR A 117 -32.08 23.49 20.77
C THR A 117 -31.43 22.34 21.56
N PRO A 118 -31.71 21.06 21.25
CA PRO A 118 -31.05 19.95 21.92
C PRO A 118 -29.58 19.89 21.50
N VAL A 119 -28.67 20.04 22.44
CA VAL A 119 -27.26 19.68 22.24
C VAL A 119 -27.19 18.16 22.07
N PRO A 120 -26.61 17.62 20.97
CA PRO A 120 -26.46 16.19 20.81
C PRO A 120 -25.63 15.62 21.97
N GLN A 121 -26.16 14.59 22.64
CA GLN A 121 -25.45 13.96 23.74
C GLN A 121 -24.13 13.37 23.23
N ARG A 122 -23.05 13.70 23.93
CA ARG A 122 -21.71 13.17 23.67
C ARG A 122 -21.71 11.66 23.96
N THR A 123 -21.87 10.85 22.92
CA THR A 123 -21.69 9.40 23.00
C THR A 123 -20.26 9.09 23.44
N THR A 124 -20.11 8.72 24.70
CA THR A 124 -18.85 8.24 25.26
C THR A 124 -18.52 6.89 24.64
N ILE A 125 -17.42 6.82 23.89
CA ILE A 125 -16.88 5.57 23.36
C ILE A 125 -16.64 4.61 24.54
N PRO A 126 -17.22 3.39 24.56
CA PRO A 126 -17.00 2.45 25.65
C PRO A 126 -15.53 2.01 25.75
N LYS A 127 -15.12 1.54 26.92
CA LYS A 127 -13.85 0.81 27.10
C LYS A 127 -13.92 -0.55 26.38
N MET A 128 -13.75 -0.56 25.05
CA MET A 128 -13.84 -1.78 24.23
C MET A 128 -12.76 -2.83 24.56
N ALA A 129 -11.54 -2.38 24.85
CA ALA A 129 -10.36 -3.25 24.99
C ALA A 129 -10.48 -4.36 26.08
N SER A 130 -11.26 -4.15 27.14
CA SER A 130 -11.44 -5.17 28.19
C SER A 130 -12.49 -6.23 27.85
N VAL A 131 -13.46 -5.91 26.99
CA VAL A 131 -14.53 -6.84 26.58
C VAL A 131 -13.99 -7.76 25.48
N ASP A 132 -13.35 -7.18 24.46
CA ASP A 132 -12.73 -7.89 23.33
C ASP A 132 -11.73 -8.98 23.81
N SER A 133 -10.95 -8.69 24.86
CA SER A 133 -10.00 -9.65 25.45
C SER A 133 -10.67 -10.86 26.12
N GLN A 134 -11.87 -10.70 26.68
CA GLN A 134 -12.58 -11.79 27.37
C GLN A 134 -13.38 -12.63 26.38
N ASP A 135 -14.04 -12.00 25.41
CA ASP A 135 -14.75 -12.68 24.33
C ASP A 135 -13.79 -13.48 23.45
N PHE A 136 -12.61 -12.93 23.12
CA PHE A 136 -11.58 -13.66 22.36
C PHE A 136 -11.07 -14.92 23.10
N LYS A 137 -10.85 -14.83 24.43
CA LYS A 137 -10.48 -16.02 25.24
C LYS A 137 -11.59 -17.07 25.25
N LEU A 138 -12.85 -16.65 25.30
CA LEU A 138 -13.99 -17.55 25.21
C LEU A 138 -14.04 -18.22 23.83
N ALA A 139 -13.88 -17.47 22.73
CA ALA A 139 -13.83 -17.99 21.37
C ALA A 139 -12.73 -19.06 21.20
N LEU A 140 -11.50 -18.78 21.66
CA LEU A 140 -10.40 -19.76 21.64
C LEU A 140 -10.77 -21.05 22.40
N SER A 141 -11.39 -20.93 23.58
CA SER A 141 -11.76 -22.08 24.40
C SER A 141 -12.79 -23.00 23.75
N LYS A 142 -13.75 -22.46 22.97
CA LYS A 142 -14.74 -23.25 22.20
C LYS A 142 -14.07 -24.22 21.21
N HIS A 143 -12.86 -23.91 20.76
CA HIS A 143 -12.10 -24.68 19.78
C HIS A 143 -10.82 -25.33 20.37
N ASN A 144 -10.69 -25.38 21.70
CA ASN A 144 -9.52 -25.90 22.41
C ASN A 144 -8.18 -25.22 22.01
N LEU A 145 -8.26 -23.96 21.57
CA LEU A 145 -7.09 -23.14 21.22
C LEU A 145 -6.50 -22.46 22.47
N THR A 146 -5.18 -22.32 22.46
CA THR A 146 -4.38 -21.65 23.50
C THR A 146 -3.38 -20.70 22.85
N SER A 147 -2.77 -19.80 23.61
CA SER A 147 -1.70 -18.93 23.10
C SER A 147 -0.53 -19.72 22.49
N ASP A 148 -0.20 -20.90 23.03
CA ASP A 148 0.83 -21.79 22.49
C ASP A 148 0.40 -22.42 21.15
N HIS A 149 -0.89 -22.76 20.99
CA HIS A 149 -1.42 -23.19 19.70
C HIS A 149 -1.35 -22.06 18.67
N LEU A 150 -1.73 -20.82 19.04
CA LEU A 150 -1.61 -19.67 18.15
C LEU A 150 -0.16 -19.42 17.71
N LYS A 151 0.80 -19.51 18.64
CA LYS A 151 2.23 -19.40 18.30
C LYS A 151 2.69 -20.49 17.32
N LYS A 152 2.32 -21.76 17.56
CA LYS A 152 2.67 -22.88 16.66
C LYS A 152 2.07 -22.72 15.27
N ILE A 153 0.82 -22.24 15.18
CA ILE A 153 0.16 -21.96 13.89
C ILE A 153 0.87 -20.81 13.19
N HIS A 154 1.13 -19.71 13.89
CA HIS A 154 1.88 -18.56 13.37
C HIS A 154 3.24 -18.98 12.80
N ASP A 155 4.04 -19.71 13.58
CA ASP A 155 5.38 -20.13 13.16
C ASP A 155 5.31 -21.01 11.91
N LEU A 156 4.29 -21.88 11.81
CA LEU A 156 4.02 -22.67 10.59
C LEU A 156 3.61 -21.79 9.39
N LEU A 157 2.77 -20.76 9.58
CA LEU A 157 2.42 -19.83 8.50
C LEU A 157 3.64 -19.05 7.99
N VAL A 158 4.54 -18.64 8.90
CA VAL A 158 5.81 -18.00 8.55
C VAL A 158 6.71 -18.94 7.73
N GLU A 159 6.84 -20.21 8.13
CA GLU A 159 7.59 -21.21 7.35
C GLU A 159 6.98 -21.43 5.95
N ILE A 160 5.66 -21.59 5.87
CA ILE A 160 4.95 -21.81 4.61
C ILE A 160 5.10 -20.61 3.68
N ALA A 161 4.93 -19.38 4.18
CA ALA A 161 5.13 -18.17 3.38
C ALA A 161 6.57 -18.07 2.85
N ILE A 162 7.57 -18.38 3.68
CA ILE A 162 8.98 -18.40 3.25
C ILE A 162 9.22 -19.46 2.16
N ASP A 163 8.61 -20.63 2.26
CA ASP A 163 8.73 -21.69 1.25
C ASP A 163 8.03 -21.34 -0.07
N GLY A 164 6.80 -20.79 -0.02
CA GLY A 164 6.13 -20.25 -1.20
C GLY A 164 6.94 -19.12 -1.86
N GLY A 165 7.58 -18.26 -1.05
CA GLY A 165 8.41 -17.17 -1.56
C GLY A 165 9.65 -17.65 -2.34
N LYS A 166 10.17 -18.84 -2.03
CA LYS A 166 11.22 -19.50 -2.83
C LYS A 166 10.69 -19.93 -4.20
N ILE A 167 9.43 -20.37 -4.27
CA ILE A 167 8.76 -20.72 -5.53
C ILE A 167 8.62 -19.44 -6.39
N MET A 168 8.09 -18.35 -5.84
CA MET A 168 7.96 -17.06 -6.54
C MET A 168 9.29 -16.56 -7.13
N VAL A 169 10.37 -16.57 -6.33
CA VAL A 169 11.70 -16.10 -6.78
C VAL A 169 12.32 -17.04 -7.83
N ALA A 170 12.13 -18.36 -7.73
CA ALA A 170 12.57 -19.30 -8.74
C ALA A 170 11.76 -19.19 -10.06
N ALA A 171 10.48 -18.81 -9.95
CA ALA A 171 9.55 -18.66 -11.06
C ALA A 171 9.77 -17.37 -11.87
N GLU A 172 10.16 -16.26 -11.23
CA GLU A 172 10.23 -14.91 -11.82
C GLU A 172 10.94 -14.89 -13.19
N HIS A 173 12.15 -15.46 -13.29
CA HIS A 173 12.89 -15.48 -14.56
C HIS A 173 12.12 -16.20 -15.68
N SER A 174 11.43 -17.29 -15.36
CA SER A 174 10.63 -18.07 -16.31
C SER A 174 9.38 -17.30 -16.76
N VAL A 175 8.73 -16.60 -15.83
CA VAL A 175 7.57 -15.71 -16.10
C VAL A 175 7.99 -14.55 -17.01
N LEU A 176 9.07 -13.86 -16.67
CA LEU A 176 9.62 -12.74 -17.44
C LEU A 176 10.09 -13.14 -18.84
N ALA A 177 10.74 -14.31 -18.97
CA ALA A 177 11.14 -14.85 -20.27
C ALA A 177 9.91 -15.20 -21.13
N ALA A 178 8.88 -15.82 -20.55
CA ALA A 178 7.64 -16.13 -21.27
C ALA A 178 6.91 -14.86 -21.76
N ALA A 179 6.94 -13.78 -20.97
CA ALA A 179 6.33 -12.50 -21.29
C ALA A 179 6.86 -11.84 -22.59
N GLN A 180 8.07 -12.18 -23.01
CA GLN A 180 8.68 -11.63 -24.24
C GLN A 180 8.18 -12.32 -25.51
N TYR A 181 7.68 -13.56 -25.41
CA TYR A 181 7.37 -14.42 -26.56
C TYR A 181 5.93 -14.91 -26.62
N LYS A 182 5.16 -14.81 -25.53
CA LYS A 182 3.77 -15.24 -25.45
C LYS A 182 2.86 -14.11 -24.97
N ASN A 183 1.77 -13.87 -25.70
CA ASN A 183 0.72 -12.95 -25.27
C ASN A 183 -0.06 -13.46 -24.04
N ASN A 184 0.04 -14.75 -23.71
CA ASN A 184 -0.62 -15.35 -22.56
C ASN A 184 0.38 -15.65 -21.43
N THR A 185 0.69 -14.62 -20.64
CA THR A 185 1.46 -14.74 -19.39
C THR A 185 0.59 -15.19 -18.22
N SER A 186 -0.71 -14.94 -18.29
CA SER A 186 -1.71 -15.37 -17.29
C SER A 186 -1.64 -16.86 -17.02
N ASP A 187 -1.64 -17.73 -18.05
CA ASP A 187 -1.57 -19.19 -17.87
C ASP A 187 -0.39 -19.64 -16.98
N LEU A 188 0.77 -19.02 -17.15
CA LEU A 188 2.00 -19.39 -16.43
C LEU A 188 2.02 -18.84 -15.01
N VAL A 189 1.43 -17.66 -14.79
CA VAL A 189 1.29 -17.12 -13.44
C VAL A 189 0.32 -17.98 -12.64
N THR A 190 -0.85 -18.30 -13.22
CA THR A 190 -1.84 -19.25 -12.66
C THR A 190 -1.28 -20.64 -12.31
N GLU A 191 -0.21 -21.09 -12.98
CA GLU A 191 0.49 -22.33 -12.61
C GLU A 191 1.23 -22.18 -11.27
N PHE A 192 1.90 -21.04 -11.05
CA PHE A 192 2.63 -20.75 -9.80
C PHE A 192 1.69 -20.39 -8.65
N ASP A 193 0.60 -19.66 -8.89
CA ASP A 193 -0.46 -19.41 -7.91
C ASP A 193 -0.97 -20.74 -7.32
N LYS A 194 -1.35 -21.67 -8.20
CA LYS A 194 -1.81 -23.01 -7.79
C LYS A 194 -0.73 -23.82 -7.10
N GLN A 195 0.51 -23.80 -7.59
CA GLN A 195 1.61 -24.52 -6.93
C GLN A 195 1.86 -24.04 -5.50
N ILE A 196 1.74 -22.73 -5.26
CA ILE A 196 1.87 -22.14 -3.93
C ILE A 196 0.66 -22.51 -3.07
N GLU A 197 -0.57 -22.35 -3.58
CA GLU A 197 -1.80 -22.68 -2.83
C GLU A 197 -1.88 -24.18 -2.48
N ASP A 198 -1.57 -25.08 -3.41
CA ASP A 198 -1.47 -26.53 -3.17
C ASP A 198 -0.45 -26.85 -2.05
N THR A 199 0.69 -26.14 -2.02
CA THR A 199 1.74 -26.30 -1.00
C THR A 199 1.24 -25.82 0.36
N VAL A 200 0.55 -24.68 0.39
CA VAL A 200 -0.06 -24.10 1.60
C VAL A 200 -1.14 -25.05 2.14
N GLU A 201 -2.13 -25.41 1.34
CA GLU A 201 -3.26 -26.26 1.73
C GLU A 201 -2.78 -27.63 2.21
N THR A 202 -1.86 -28.26 1.48
CA THR A 202 -1.32 -29.59 1.84
C THR A 202 -0.64 -29.56 3.21
N ARG A 203 0.20 -28.56 3.49
CA ARG A 203 0.88 -28.44 4.79
C ARG A 203 -0.09 -28.12 5.92
N LEU A 204 -1.05 -27.21 5.70
CA LEU A 204 -2.02 -26.82 6.71
C LEU A 204 -2.99 -27.95 7.04
N ARG A 205 -3.50 -28.69 6.04
CA ARG A 205 -4.37 -29.85 6.26
C ARG A 205 -3.67 -31.03 6.93
N LYS A 206 -2.36 -31.18 6.72
CA LYS A 206 -1.56 -32.22 7.40
C LYS A 206 -1.48 -31.98 8.91
N GLU A 207 -1.24 -30.75 9.33
CA GLU A 207 -1.06 -30.41 10.75
C GLU A 207 -2.41 -30.06 11.45
N TYR A 208 -3.37 -29.49 10.72
CA TYR A 208 -4.67 -29.03 11.22
C TYR A 208 -5.85 -29.52 10.34
N PRO A 209 -6.09 -30.86 10.25
CA PRO A 209 -7.06 -31.45 9.32
C PRO A 209 -8.53 -31.06 9.53
N VAL A 210 -8.86 -30.48 10.69
CA VAL A 210 -10.23 -30.06 11.06
C VAL A 210 -10.52 -28.60 10.69
N PHE A 211 -9.49 -27.79 10.41
CA PHE A 211 -9.67 -26.37 10.15
C PHE A 211 -10.18 -26.14 8.71
N GLY A 212 -10.95 -25.06 8.54
CA GLY A 212 -11.36 -24.58 7.23
C GLY A 212 -10.16 -24.10 6.42
N PHE A 213 -10.32 -24.07 5.09
CA PHE A 213 -9.37 -23.45 4.17
C PHE A 213 -10.14 -22.65 3.12
N LEU A 214 -9.64 -21.47 2.79
CA LEU A 214 -10.22 -20.54 1.84
C LEU A 214 -9.08 -19.84 1.06
N GLY A 215 -8.63 -20.48 -0.01
CA GLY A 215 -7.68 -19.89 -0.96
C GLY A 215 -8.39 -19.19 -2.13
N GLU A 216 -7.65 -18.37 -2.88
CA GLU A 216 -8.14 -17.73 -4.11
C GLU A 216 -8.40 -18.76 -5.22
N GLU A 217 -7.41 -19.61 -5.50
CA GLU A 217 -7.43 -20.51 -6.65
C GLU A 217 -8.43 -21.67 -6.47
N THR A 218 -8.63 -22.10 -5.22
CA THR A 218 -9.64 -23.10 -4.84
C THR A 218 -11.02 -22.50 -4.53
N PHE A 219 -11.18 -21.17 -4.59
CA PHE A 219 -12.44 -20.51 -4.23
C PHE A 219 -13.62 -20.97 -5.10
N LYS A 220 -14.74 -21.27 -4.45
CA LYS A 220 -16.00 -21.61 -5.13
C LYS A 220 -17.04 -20.55 -4.82
N HIS A 221 -17.65 -19.98 -5.85
CA HIS A 221 -18.65 -18.94 -5.69
C HIS A 221 -19.79 -19.39 -4.76
N GLY A 222 -20.12 -18.55 -3.76
CA GLY A 222 -21.09 -18.88 -2.72
C GLY A 222 -20.50 -19.53 -1.46
N THR A 223 -19.21 -19.90 -1.46
CA THR A 223 -18.49 -20.27 -0.23
C THR A 223 -18.51 -19.09 0.74
N LYS A 224 -18.74 -19.38 2.03
CA LYS A 224 -18.84 -18.40 3.10
C LYS A 224 -17.81 -18.69 4.19
N LEU A 225 -17.29 -17.62 4.80
CA LEU A 225 -16.38 -17.72 5.94
C LEU A 225 -17.14 -18.34 7.13
N ALA A 226 -16.59 -19.41 7.70
CA ALA A 226 -17.17 -20.08 8.85
C ALA A 226 -16.81 -19.37 10.16
N ASP A 227 -17.59 -19.63 11.22
CA ASP A 227 -17.24 -19.21 12.58
C ASP A 227 -16.11 -20.08 13.18
N THR A 228 -15.87 -21.27 12.62
CA THR A 228 -14.77 -22.18 12.99
C THR A 228 -13.41 -21.67 12.50
N PRO A 229 -12.30 -22.06 13.15
CA PRO A 229 -10.94 -21.80 12.68
C PRO A 229 -10.78 -22.09 11.19
N THR A 230 -10.49 -21.06 10.40
CA THR A 230 -10.41 -21.14 8.93
C THR A 230 -9.19 -20.39 8.45
N PHE A 231 -8.30 -21.10 7.78
CA PHE A 231 -7.16 -20.52 7.09
C PHE A 231 -7.61 -19.78 5.83
N VAL A 232 -7.01 -18.62 5.57
CA VAL A 232 -7.24 -17.81 4.37
C VAL A 232 -5.90 -17.65 3.66
N CYS A 233 -5.88 -17.81 2.33
CA CYS A 233 -4.66 -17.80 1.52
C CYS A 233 -4.86 -16.95 0.25
N ASP A 234 -3.95 -16.00 0.03
CA ASP A 234 -3.62 -15.49 -1.30
C ASP A 234 -2.22 -16.03 -1.65
N PRO A 235 -2.07 -16.85 -2.71
CA PRO A 235 -0.76 -17.36 -3.10
C PRO A 235 0.15 -16.28 -3.70
N ILE A 236 -0.38 -15.29 -4.44
CA ILE A 236 0.39 -14.16 -5.01
C ILE A 236 -0.52 -12.91 -5.13
N ASP A 237 -0.66 -12.18 -4.02
CA ASP A 237 -1.28 -10.84 -4.03
C ASP A 237 -0.39 -9.94 -4.88
N GLY A 238 -1.00 -9.26 -5.85
CA GLY A 238 -0.30 -8.53 -6.90
C GLY A 238 0.21 -9.42 -8.03
N THR A 239 -0.56 -10.44 -8.42
CA THR A 239 -0.42 -11.29 -9.61
C THR A 239 0.05 -10.52 -10.87
N LEU A 240 -0.52 -9.33 -11.11
CA LEU A 240 -0.13 -8.46 -12.22
C LEU A 240 1.30 -7.91 -12.07
N ASN A 241 1.69 -7.48 -10.87
CA ASN A 241 3.05 -7.02 -10.58
C ASN A 241 4.07 -8.15 -10.77
N PHE A 242 3.76 -9.35 -10.25
CA PHE A 242 4.57 -10.55 -10.45
C PHE A 242 4.75 -10.86 -11.96
N SER A 243 3.67 -10.82 -12.75
CA SER A 243 3.71 -11.04 -14.21
C SER A 243 4.59 -10.03 -15.00
N LYS A 244 4.99 -8.92 -14.36
CA LYS A 244 5.80 -7.84 -14.95
C LYS A 244 7.17 -7.65 -14.26
N GLY A 245 7.50 -8.45 -13.24
CA GLY A 245 8.73 -8.27 -12.45
C GLY A 245 8.73 -6.96 -11.65
N VAL A 246 7.56 -6.46 -11.27
CA VAL A 246 7.45 -5.36 -10.31
C VAL A 246 7.55 -5.98 -8.91
N PRO A 247 8.56 -5.65 -8.07
CA PRO A 247 8.86 -6.34 -6.82
C PRO A 247 7.92 -5.92 -5.66
N ASN A 248 6.63 -5.78 -5.95
CA ASN A 248 5.57 -5.40 -5.01
C ASN A 248 4.38 -6.38 -5.11
N CYS A 249 4.66 -7.63 -4.78
CA CYS A 249 3.70 -8.72 -4.67
C CYS A 249 4.09 -9.59 -3.46
N ALA A 250 3.14 -10.34 -2.90
CA ALA A 250 3.34 -11.07 -1.65
C ALA A 250 2.47 -12.33 -1.53
N ILE A 251 2.90 -13.26 -0.69
CA ILE A 251 2.05 -14.33 -0.16
C ILE A 251 1.30 -13.77 1.06
N SER A 252 -0.03 -13.91 1.10
CA SER A 252 -0.89 -13.49 2.21
C SER A 252 -1.51 -14.71 2.87
N LEU A 253 -1.17 -14.98 4.14
CA LEU A 253 -1.70 -16.11 4.91
C LEU A 253 -2.31 -15.61 6.22
N ALA A 254 -3.50 -16.08 6.54
CA ALA A 254 -4.16 -15.75 7.80
C ALA A 254 -4.86 -16.96 8.43
N LEU A 255 -5.10 -16.86 9.74
CA LEU A 255 -6.10 -17.67 10.44
C LEU A 255 -7.23 -16.76 10.92
N THR A 256 -8.46 -17.16 10.64
CA THR A 256 -9.68 -16.53 11.18
C THR A 256 -10.34 -17.41 12.23
N LEU A 257 -11.08 -16.79 13.15
CA LEU A 257 -11.95 -17.44 14.14
C LEU A 257 -13.14 -16.50 14.41
N GLU A 258 -14.36 -17.04 14.50
CA GLU A 258 -15.61 -16.25 14.64
C GLU A 258 -15.69 -15.10 13.60
N LYS A 259 -15.27 -15.40 12.36
CA LYS A 259 -15.17 -14.48 11.22
C LYS A 259 -14.26 -13.25 11.41
N LYS A 260 -13.39 -13.25 12.43
CA LYS A 260 -12.36 -12.21 12.65
C LYS A 260 -10.95 -12.77 12.40
N PRO A 261 -9.99 -11.97 11.90
CA PRO A 261 -8.62 -12.43 11.71
C PRO A 261 -7.89 -12.46 13.07
N ILE A 262 -7.14 -13.53 13.35
CA ILE A 262 -6.47 -13.75 14.65
C ILE A 262 -4.96 -14.04 14.54
N ILE A 263 -4.50 -14.44 13.35
CA ILE A 263 -3.09 -14.53 12.96
C ILE A 263 -2.99 -14.04 11.51
N GLY A 264 -1.97 -13.24 11.19
CA GLY A 264 -1.69 -12.80 9.82
C GLY A 264 -0.19 -12.82 9.52
N VAL A 265 0.16 -13.25 8.32
CA VAL A 265 1.52 -13.24 7.74
C VAL A 265 1.42 -12.75 6.30
N VAL A 266 2.19 -11.71 5.95
CA VAL A 266 2.32 -11.21 4.58
C VAL A 266 3.79 -11.15 4.22
N TYR A 267 4.21 -11.84 3.15
CA TYR A 267 5.63 -11.96 2.78
C TYR A 267 5.89 -11.56 1.33
N ASN A 268 6.67 -10.50 1.13
CA ASN A 268 7.25 -10.13 -0.16
C ASN A 268 8.68 -10.71 -0.25
N PRO A 269 8.90 -11.78 -1.04
CA PRO A 269 10.19 -12.46 -1.09
C PRO A 269 11.28 -11.69 -1.83
N PHE A 270 10.91 -10.80 -2.77
CA PHE A 270 11.85 -9.99 -3.55
C PHE A 270 12.55 -8.91 -2.71
N ARG A 271 11.85 -8.43 -1.68
CA ARG A 271 12.37 -7.45 -0.71
C ARG A 271 12.82 -8.09 0.60
N GLY A 272 12.39 -9.32 0.85
CA GLY A 272 12.55 -10.01 2.13
C GLY A 272 11.60 -9.51 3.23
N ASP A 273 10.66 -8.62 2.91
CA ASP A 273 9.79 -7.98 3.91
C ASP A 273 8.68 -8.96 4.32
N LEU A 274 8.77 -9.47 5.57
CA LEU A 274 7.81 -10.39 6.19
C LEU A 274 7.10 -9.67 7.35
N TYR A 275 5.85 -9.32 7.14
CA TYR A 275 4.97 -8.75 8.15
C TYR A 275 4.22 -9.88 8.86
N HIS A 276 4.11 -9.80 10.19
CA HIS A 276 3.38 -10.81 10.97
C HIS A 276 2.72 -10.23 12.22
N ALA A 277 1.63 -10.87 12.66
CA ALA A 277 0.90 -10.53 13.87
C ALA A 277 0.11 -11.73 14.44
N ILE A 278 -0.08 -11.74 15.75
CA ILE A 278 -1.04 -12.59 16.48
C ILE A 278 -1.89 -11.68 17.37
N LYS A 279 -3.21 -11.88 17.40
CA LYS A 279 -4.15 -11.07 18.20
C LYS A 279 -3.70 -10.96 19.66
N GLY A 280 -3.54 -9.72 20.15
CA GLY A 280 -3.06 -9.36 21.47
C GLY A 280 -1.54 -9.45 21.70
N GLN A 281 -0.72 -9.65 20.67
CA GLN A 281 0.75 -9.79 20.78
C GLN A 281 1.55 -8.70 20.03
N GLY A 282 0.86 -7.81 19.30
CA GLY A 282 1.45 -6.79 18.45
C GLY A 282 1.81 -7.28 17.05
N ALA A 283 2.07 -6.34 16.16
CA ALA A 283 2.55 -6.59 14.80
C ALA A 283 4.05 -6.30 14.66
N TYR A 284 4.70 -7.00 13.73
CA TYR A 284 6.13 -6.94 13.49
C TYR A 284 6.44 -6.98 11.99
N LEU A 285 7.56 -6.35 11.61
CA LEU A 285 8.18 -6.50 10.29
C LEU A 285 9.57 -7.12 10.48
N LYS A 286 9.77 -8.29 9.89
CA LYS A 286 11.05 -8.97 9.79
C LYS A 286 11.57 -8.87 8.36
N ASN A 287 12.82 -8.48 8.17
CA ASN A 287 13.46 -8.63 6.87
C ASN A 287 14.27 -9.94 6.82
N THR A 288 13.85 -10.88 5.97
CA THR A 288 14.41 -12.23 5.87
C THR A 288 15.80 -12.26 5.23
N LEU A 289 16.17 -11.25 4.45
CA LEU A 289 17.46 -11.16 3.75
C LEU A 289 18.59 -10.65 4.67
N ILE A 290 18.28 -9.70 5.57
CA ILE A 290 19.26 -9.13 6.52
C ILE A 290 19.08 -9.61 7.98
N GLY A 291 18.02 -10.35 8.28
CA GLY A 291 17.79 -10.95 9.60
C GLY A 291 17.34 -9.99 10.69
N THR A 292 16.87 -8.79 10.35
CA THR A 292 16.35 -7.81 11.31
C THR A 292 14.86 -8.01 11.58
N GLU A 293 14.39 -7.62 12.76
CA GLU A 293 12.96 -7.57 13.09
C GLU A 293 12.66 -6.31 13.91
N ILE A 294 11.56 -5.64 13.59
CA ILE A 294 11.10 -4.41 14.25
C ILE A 294 9.61 -4.53 14.58
N LYS A 295 9.22 -4.00 15.74
CA LYS A 295 7.81 -3.87 16.11
C LYS A 295 7.15 -2.73 15.34
N LEU A 296 5.88 -2.91 14.97
CA LEU A 296 5.07 -1.91 14.27
C LEU A 296 4.14 -1.16 15.24
N PRO A 297 3.79 0.11 14.95
CA PRO A 297 4.28 0.93 13.84
C PRO A 297 5.74 1.36 14.07
N ILE A 298 6.48 1.68 13.00
CA ILE A 298 7.91 2.05 13.12
C ILE A 298 8.08 3.33 13.97
N GLN A 299 7.09 4.21 13.96
CA GLN A 299 7.01 5.38 14.83
C GLN A 299 5.86 5.19 15.82
N PRO A 300 6.11 4.78 17.08
CA PRO A 300 5.08 4.60 18.11
C PRO A 300 4.29 5.88 18.44
N MET A 301 4.86 7.05 18.14
CA MET A 301 4.17 8.34 18.17
C MET A 301 4.26 8.95 16.76
N PRO A 302 3.34 8.58 15.85
CA PRO A 302 3.42 9.00 14.45
C PRO A 302 2.97 10.47 14.27
N PRO A 303 3.25 11.09 13.11
CA PRO A 303 2.85 12.47 12.85
C PRO A 303 1.32 12.66 12.93
N PRO A 304 0.83 13.82 13.41
CA PRO A 304 -0.60 14.12 13.49
C PRO A 304 -1.31 13.95 12.16
N MET A 305 -2.50 13.37 12.19
CA MET A 305 -3.31 13.04 11.02
C MET A 305 -4.71 13.69 11.09
N PRO A 306 -4.81 15.03 11.17
CA PRO A 306 -6.07 15.72 11.49
C PRO A 306 -7.13 15.71 10.37
N SER A 307 -6.74 15.33 9.15
CA SER A 307 -7.62 15.27 7.96
C SER A 307 -6.92 14.54 6.80
N LEU A 308 -7.66 14.11 5.78
CA LEU A 308 -7.15 13.51 4.54
C LEU A 308 -6.11 14.38 3.83
N ASN A 309 -6.16 15.72 3.99
CA ASN A 309 -5.14 16.64 3.47
C ASN A 309 -3.74 16.37 4.03
N SER A 310 -3.65 15.75 5.22
CA SER A 310 -2.39 15.31 5.81
C SER A 310 -1.93 13.92 5.35
N CYS A 311 -2.76 13.18 4.61
CA CYS A 311 -2.54 11.77 4.31
C CYS A 311 -1.88 11.50 2.95
N LEU A 312 -1.02 10.50 2.92
CA LEU A 312 -0.67 9.69 1.77
C LEU A 312 -1.70 8.54 1.65
N VAL A 313 -2.40 8.48 0.52
CA VAL A 313 -3.53 7.55 0.31
C VAL A 313 -3.14 6.44 -0.66
N ALA A 314 -3.23 5.18 -0.26
CA ALA A 314 -3.21 4.05 -1.18
C ALA A 314 -4.58 3.86 -1.84
N ILE A 315 -4.59 3.72 -3.16
CA ILE A 315 -5.76 3.50 -4.01
C ILE A 315 -5.38 2.60 -5.18
N GLU A 316 -6.29 1.70 -5.55
CA GLU A 316 -6.16 0.87 -6.74
C GLU A 316 -7.25 1.19 -7.77
N TRP A 317 -7.00 0.82 -9.03
CA TRP A 317 -7.97 1.01 -10.12
C TRP A 317 -8.92 -0.19 -10.30
N GLY A 318 -8.64 -1.32 -9.63
CA GLY A 318 -9.38 -2.57 -9.76
C GLY A 318 -9.36 -3.14 -11.17
N ASN A 319 -10.23 -4.13 -11.44
CA ASN A 319 -10.39 -4.74 -12.77
C ASN A 319 -11.55 -4.15 -13.60
N GLN A 320 -12.58 -3.57 -12.96
CA GLN A 320 -13.72 -2.96 -13.62
C GLN A 320 -13.33 -1.65 -14.34
N ARG A 321 -13.88 -1.41 -15.54
CA ARG A 321 -13.63 -0.20 -16.36
C ARG A 321 -14.92 0.51 -16.80
N SER A 322 -16.05 0.11 -16.23
CA SER A 322 -17.40 0.62 -16.50
C SER A 322 -18.33 0.27 -15.33
N GLY A 323 -19.56 0.81 -15.33
CA GLY A 323 -20.55 0.57 -14.28
C GLY A 323 -20.41 1.51 -13.06
N GLU A 324 -21.30 1.33 -12.09
CA GLU A 324 -21.48 2.24 -10.94
C GLU A 324 -20.23 2.30 -10.05
N ASN A 325 -19.63 1.15 -9.75
CA ASN A 325 -18.39 1.06 -8.97
C ASN A 325 -17.21 1.80 -9.64
N TRP A 326 -17.08 1.71 -10.97
CA TRP A 326 -16.05 2.46 -11.71
C TRP A 326 -16.31 3.97 -11.71
N ALA A 327 -17.56 4.38 -11.91
CA ALA A 327 -17.97 5.79 -11.86
C ALA A 327 -17.74 6.40 -10.47
N LEU A 328 -18.04 5.64 -9.40
CA LEU A 328 -17.74 6.05 -8.04
C LEU A 328 -16.23 6.15 -7.80
N ARG A 329 -15.48 5.07 -8.06
CA ARG A 329 -14.03 4.99 -7.84
C ARG A 329 -13.30 6.17 -8.48
N THR A 330 -13.52 6.38 -9.77
CA THR A 330 -12.90 7.49 -10.52
C THR A 330 -13.31 8.87 -10.01
N SER A 331 -14.58 9.05 -9.60
CA SER A 331 -15.05 10.31 -9.01
C SER A 331 -14.42 10.60 -7.64
N ILE A 332 -14.27 9.59 -6.78
CA ILE A 332 -13.62 9.75 -5.47
C ILE A 332 -12.12 9.95 -5.62
N HIS A 333 -11.43 9.22 -6.49
CA HIS A 333 -10.01 9.46 -6.79
C HIS A 333 -9.76 10.91 -7.22
N ASN A 334 -10.62 11.46 -8.10
CA ASN A 334 -10.53 12.87 -8.47
C ASN A 334 -10.75 13.79 -7.26
N LYS A 335 -11.79 13.55 -6.44
CA LYS A 335 -12.05 14.35 -5.23
C LYS A 335 -10.92 14.27 -4.20
N LEU A 336 -10.25 13.13 -4.02
CA LEU A 336 -9.12 12.99 -3.10
C LEU A 336 -7.98 13.95 -3.46
N LEU A 337 -7.72 14.15 -4.75
CA LEU A 337 -6.68 15.05 -5.27
C LEU A 337 -7.13 16.50 -5.46
N THR A 338 -8.43 16.74 -5.67
CA THR A 338 -9.02 18.07 -5.88
C THR A 338 -8.85 18.98 -4.65
N SER A 339 -8.71 20.30 -4.87
CA SER A 339 -8.51 21.26 -3.78
C SER A 339 -9.70 21.30 -2.80
N LYS A 340 -9.48 21.63 -1.52
CA LYS A 340 -10.59 21.77 -0.55
C LYS A 340 -11.57 22.88 -0.94
N SER A 341 -11.08 23.96 -1.57
CA SER A 341 -11.89 25.05 -2.13
C SER A 341 -12.86 24.62 -3.22
N GLU A 342 -12.57 23.51 -3.91
CA GLU A 342 -13.40 22.93 -4.98
C GLU A 342 -14.20 21.70 -4.50
N GLY A 343 -14.21 21.42 -3.19
CA GLY A 343 -14.95 20.30 -2.60
C GLY A 343 -14.23 18.95 -2.64
N GLY A 344 -12.90 18.96 -2.76
CA GLY A 344 -12.02 17.78 -2.63
C GLY A 344 -11.35 17.65 -1.26
N ALA A 345 -10.56 16.59 -1.08
CA ALA A 345 -9.77 16.33 0.13
C ALA A 345 -8.42 17.06 0.13
N MET A 346 -7.86 17.28 -1.07
CA MET A 346 -6.48 17.71 -1.29
C MET A 346 -5.46 16.86 -0.51
N CYS A 347 -5.54 15.53 -0.59
CA CYS A 347 -4.57 14.65 0.07
C CYS A 347 -3.14 14.91 -0.43
N LYS A 348 -2.12 14.62 0.39
CA LYS A 348 -0.72 14.96 0.06
C LYS A 348 -0.28 14.33 -1.27
N SER A 349 -0.65 13.07 -1.47
CA SER A 349 -0.36 12.29 -2.67
C SER A 349 -1.15 10.99 -2.64
N VAL A 350 -1.16 10.27 -3.76
CA VAL A 350 -1.73 8.91 -3.87
C VAL A 350 -0.65 7.89 -4.21
N ARG A 351 -0.86 6.63 -3.84
CA ARG A 351 -0.09 5.46 -4.28
C ARG A 351 -1.02 4.44 -4.90
N THR A 352 -0.49 3.70 -5.86
CA THR A 352 -1.12 2.55 -6.52
C THR A 352 0.00 1.54 -6.60
N ASN A 353 0.02 0.61 -5.66
CA ASN A 353 1.13 -0.30 -5.42
C ASN A 353 0.85 -1.71 -5.98
N GLY A 354 -0.41 -2.01 -6.31
CA GLY A 354 -0.82 -3.24 -7.00
C GLY A 354 -0.78 -4.51 -6.13
N SER A 355 -0.88 -4.37 -4.81
CA SER A 355 -0.98 -5.48 -3.84
C SER A 355 -1.63 -4.94 -2.55
N ALA A 356 -2.85 -5.40 -2.25
CA ALA A 356 -3.64 -4.86 -1.15
C ALA A 356 -3.15 -5.35 0.22
N ALA A 357 -2.62 -6.57 0.30
CA ALA A 357 -2.02 -7.11 1.52
C ALA A 357 -0.78 -6.29 1.92
N LEU A 358 0.04 -5.88 0.94
CA LEU A 358 1.17 -4.99 1.19
C LEU A 358 0.73 -3.57 1.54
N ASP A 359 -0.34 -3.03 0.95
CA ASP A 359 -0.85 -1.71 1.32
C ASP A 359 -1.33 -1.66 2.78
N PHE A 360 -2.06 -2.67 3.26
CA PHE A 360 -2.38 -2.81 4.68
C PHE A 360 -1.11 -2.87 5.54
N CYS A 361 -0.09 -3.62 5.11
CA CYS A 361 1.19 -3.71 5.82
C CYS A 361 1.95 -2.37 5.87
N TYR A 362 1.93 -1.59 4.78
CA TYR A 362 2.55 -0.26 4.73
C TYR A 362 1.83 0.77 5.61
N ILE A 363 0.53 0.59 5.83
CA ILE A 363 -0.28 1.38 6.77
C ILE A 363 0.00 0.94 8.22
N ALA A 364 0.10 -0.36 8.49
CA ALA A 364 0.53 -0.89 9.80
C ALA A 364 1.96 -0.42 10.16
N GLN A 365 2.85 -0.35 9.17
CA GLN A 365 4.20 0.17 9.30
C GLN A 365 4.22 1.69 9.60
N GLY A 366 3.19 2.42 9.16
CA GLY A 366 3.05 3.87 9.28
C GLY A 366 3.72 4.67 8.17
N ILE A 367 4.04 4.05 7.03
CA ILE A 367 4.65 4.74 5.86
C ILE A 367 3.62 5.19 4.81
N ILE A 368 2.41 4.62 4.86
CA ILE A 368 1.20 5.11 4.20
C ILE A 368 0.18 5.45 5.29
N ASP A 369 -0.62 6.50 5.10
CA ASP A 369 -1.55 6.96 6.14
C ASP A 369 -2.89 6.19 6.08
N VAL A 370 -3.44 5.97 4.88
CA VAL A 370 -4.73 5.29 4.65
C VAL A 370 -4.78 4.51 3.32
N PHE A 371 -5.67 3.53 3.22
CA PHE A 371 -6.01 2.77 2.01
C PHE A 371 -7.52 2.86 1.79
N TRP A 372 -7.96 3.11 0.56
CA TRP A 372 -9.38 3.12 0.19
C TRP A 372 -9.63 2.26 -1.05
N GLU A 373 -10.36 1.15 -0.88
CA GLU A 373 -10.82 0.35 -2.01
C GLU A 373 -12.16 -0.35 -1.74
N GLY A 374 -12.91 -0.56 -2.82
CA GLY A 374 -13.98 -1.56 -2.88
C GLY A 374 -13.72 -2.57 -4.00
N GLY A 375 -14.00 -3.84 -3.77
CA GLY A 375 -13.88 -4.93 -4.75
C GLY A 375 -12.76 -5.93 -4.46
N VAL A 376 -11.90 -5.67 -3.47
CA VAL A 376 -10.96 -6.66 -2.93
C VAL A 376 -11.72 -7.85 -2.31
N TRP A 377 -11.07 -9.01 -2.25
CA TRP A 377 -11.57 -10.21 -1.58
C TRP A 377 -11.03 -10.32 -0.15
N ILE A 378 -11.42 -11.39 0.53
CA ILE A 378 -10.99 -11.68 1.90
C ILE A 378 -9.49 -12.03 1.97
N TRP A 379 -8.94 -12.75 1.00
CA TRP A 379 -7.54 -13.17 0.99
C TRP A 379 -6.58 -12.00 0.80
N ASP A 380 -6.95 -11.03 -0.04
CA ASP A 380 -6.27 -9.75 -0.24
C ASP A 380 -6.03 -8.98 1.08
N VAL A 381 -6.98 -9.03 2.03
CA VAL A 381 -6.96 -8.15 3.23
C VAL A 381 -6.80 -8.86 4.57
N CYS A 382 -7.18 -10.14 4.69
CA CYS A 382 -7.36 -10.80 5.99
C CYS A 382 -6.07 -10.82 6.85
N ALA A 383 -4.92 -11.10 6.23
CA ALA A 383 -3.63 -11.07 6.94
C ALA A 383 -3.21 -9.63 7.29
N GLY A 384 -3.30 -8.71 6.32
CA GLY A 384 -2.96 -7.31 6.49
C GLY A 384 -3.81 -6.60 7.55
N TRP A 385 -5.08 -6.98 7.69
CA TRP A 385 -6.04 -6.43 8.65
C TRP A 385 -5.59 -6.65 10.09
N ILE A 386 -5.28 -7.89 10.49
CA ILE A 386 -4.82 -8.16 11.86
C ILE A 386 -3.44 -7.55 12.12
N ILE A 387 -2.57 -7.49 11.11
CA ILE A 387 -1.29 -6.77 11.19
C ILE A 387 -1.51 -5.27 11.45
N LEU A 388 -2.54 -4.66 10.84
CA LEU A 388 -2.91 -3.27 11.07
C LEU A 388 -3.54 -3.03 12.45
N GLU A 389 -4.48 -3.86 12.88
CA GLU A 389 -5.11 -3.76 14.21
C GLU A 389 -4.05 -3.90 15.34
N GLU A 390 -3.14 -4.86 15.22
CA GLU A 390 -2.07 -5.10 16.20
C GLU A 390 -0.95 -4.04 16.14
N ALA A 391 -0.88 -3.25 15.08
CA ALA A 391 -0.12 -1.99 15.02
C ALA A 391 -0.91 -0.78 15.56
N GLY A 392 -2.16 -0.96 16.01
CA GLY A 392 -3.01 0.12 16.55
C GLY A 392 -3.67 1.01 15.49
N GLY A 393 -3.74 0.54 14.24
CA GLY A 393 -4.62 1.10 13.21
C GLY A 393 -6.08 0.64 13.36
N ILE A 394 -6.94 1.09 12.45
CA ILE A 394 -8.34 0.67 12.36
C ILE A 394 -8.74 0.35 10.92
N VAL A 395 -9.80 -0.44 10.76
CA VAL A 395 -10.47 -0.65 9.47
C VAL A 395 -11.93 -0.25 9.64
N ALA A 396 -12.39 0.69 8.80
CA ALA A 396 -13.79 1.04 8.64
C ALA A 396 -14.25 0.63 7.23
N SER A 397 -15.54 0.74 6.93
CA SER A 397 -16.01 0.50 5.58
C SER A 397 -15.55 1.59 4.63
N ALA A 398 -15.20 1.21 3.38
CA ALA A 398 -15.03 2.19 2.31
C ALA A 398 -16.35 2.91 1.97
N ASN A 399 -17.50 2.37 2.41
CA ASN A 399 -18.82 2.99 2.29
C ASN A 399 -19.21 3.77 3.56
N PRO A 400 -19.94 4.89 3.44
CA PRO A 400 -20.40 5.68 4.58
C PRO A 400 -21.26 4.91 5.59
N GLY A 401 -20.97 5.12 6.88
CA GLY A 401 -21.84 4.75 8.00
C GLY A 401 -21.56 3.39 8.65
N ASP A 402 -20.63 2.61 8.12
CA ASP A 402 -20.26 1.29 8.66
C ASP A 402 -18.83 1.30 9.24
N TRP A 403 -18.74 1.20 10.57
CA TRP A 403 -17.49 1.22 11.34
C TRP A 403 -16.95 -0.18 11.68
N ASP A 404 -17.70 -1.25 11.42
CA ASP A 404 -17.33 -2.64 11.77
C ASP A 404 -17.62 -3.55 10.55
N PRO A 405 -16.97 -3.29 9.39
CA PRO A 405 -17.20 -4.07 8.18
C PRO A 405 -16.80 -5.53 8.37
N SER A 406 -17.54 -6.45 7.75
CA SER A 406 -17.17 -7.87 7.76
C SER A 406 -16.03 -8.17 6.76
N LEU A 407 -15.22 -9.19 7.03
CA LEU A 407 -14.19 -9.71 6.11
C LEU A 407 -14.73 -10.15 4.72
N GLU A 408 -16.04 -10.36 4.60
CA GLU A 408 -16.71 -10.69 3.34
C GLU A 408 -17.29 -9.46 2.61
N GLY A 409 -17.20 -8.26 3.21
CA GLY A 409 -17.88 -7.05 2.73
C GLY A 409 -17.25 -6.41 1.50
N ARG A 410 -15.98 -6.71 1.21
CA ARG A 410 -15.20 -6.24 0.04
C ARG A 410 -14.96 -4.73 -0.04
N VAL A 411 -15.33 -3.94 0.95
CA VAL A 411 -15.29 -2.46 0.90
C VAL A 411 -14.60 -1.91 2.14
N TYR A 412 -13.32 -1.55 2.03
CA TYR A 412 -12.48 -1.27 3.20
C TYR A 412 -11.76 0.07 3.10
N PHE A 413 -11.78 0.79 4.23
CA PHE A 413 -11.00 1.98 4.47
C PHE A 413 -10.09 1.73 5.68
N ALA A 414 -8.83 1.41 5.40
CA ALA A 414 -7.83 1.10 6.41
C ALA A 414 -7.08 2.38 6.80
N VAL A 415 -6.85 2.58 8.09
CA VAL A 415 -6.27 3.82 8.64
C VAL A 415 -5.17 3.47 9.63
N ARG A 416 -3.98 4.07 9.48
CA ARG A 416 -2.82 3.78 10.33
C ARG A 416 -3.07 4.14 11.80
N HIS A 417 -2.12 3.74 12.65
CA HIS A 417 -2.06 4.23 14.01
C HIS A 417 -2.00 5.77 14.06
N ALA A 418 -2.88 6.36 14.86
CA ALA A 418 -2.89 7.77 15.23
C ALA A 418 -3.73 7.92 16.52
N LYS A 419 -4.03 9.15 16.95
CA LYS A 419 -5.00 9.34 18.03
C LYS A 419 -6.41 8.90 17.57
N PRO A 420 -7.27 8.34 18.45
CA PRO A 420 -8.61 7.89 18.06
C PRO A 420 -9.46 8.98 17.40
N GLU A 421 -9.35 10.23 17.84
CA GLU A 421 -10.04 11.37 17.24
C GLU A 421 -9.51 11.74 15.83
N GLU A 422 -8.23 11.50 15.56
CA GLU A 422 -7.60 11.73 14.24
C GLU A 422 -7.99 10.61 13.26
N GLN A 423 -7.91 9.35 13.69
CA GLN A 423 -8.40 8.21 12.91
C GLN A 423 -9.88 8.41 12.53
N LYS A 424 -10.71 8.77 13.53
CA LYS A 424 -12.13 9.05 13.32
C LYS A 424 -12.36 10.19 12.32
N ALA A 425 -11.67 11.32 12.45
CA ALA A 425 -11.87 12.48 11.58
C ALA A 425 -11.58 12.17 10.10
N VAL A 426 -10.58 11.33 9.82
CA VAL A 426 -10.20 10.93 8.47
C VAL A 426 -11.25 10.03 7.81
N VAL A 427 -11.86 9.10 8.56
CA VAL A 427 -12.99 8.27 8.09
C VAL A 427 -14.22 9.16 7.81
N GLU A 428 -14.58 10.04 8.74
CA GLU A 428 -15.75 10.92 8.59
C GLU A 428 -15.57 11.93 7.42
N GLU A 429 -14.35 12.42 7.17
CA GLU A 429 -14.07 13.30 6.02
C GLU A 429 -14.19 12.55 4.68
N LEU A 430 -13.66 11.32 4.58
CA LEU A 430 -13.84 10.48 3.39
C LEU A 430 -15.34 10.28 3.10
N TRP A 431 -16.09 9.86 4.11
CA TRP A 431 -17.52 9.61 3.97
C TRP A 431 -18.29 10.90 3.61
N GLY A 432 -17.92 12.05 4.16
CA GLY A 432 -18.48 13.35 3.76
C GLY A 432 -18.19 13.71 2.29
N ILE A 433 -17.01 13.35 1.78
CA ILE A 433 -16.63 13.52 0.38
C ILE A 433 -17.43 12.59 -0.55
N MET A 434 -17.75 11.39 -0.08
CA MET A 434 -18.61 10.42 -0.76
C MET A 434 -20.08 10.88 -0.78
N GLY A 435 -20.61 11.40 0.31
CA GLY A 435 -22.04 11.68 0.48
C GLY A 435 -22.83 10.36 0.50
N ASP A 436 -24.04 10.32 -0.06
CA ASP A 436 -24.87 9.08 -0.09
C ASP A 436 -24.37 8.00 -1.08
N ARG A 437 -23.21 8.21 -1.72
CA ARG A 437 -22.68 7.31 -2.74
C ARG A 437 -21.91 6.15 -2.11
N LYS A 438 -22.10 4.95 -2.66
CA LYS A 438 -21.53 3.69 -2.14
C LYS A 438 -21.13 2.74 -3.26
N PHE A 439 -20.13 1.91 -3.01
CA PHE A 439 -19.84 0.72 -3.79
C PHE A 439 -20.96 -0.32 -3.63
N VAL A 440 -21.18 -1.09 -4.70
CA VAL A 440 -22.21 -2.11 -4.87
C VAL A 440 -21.58 -3.40 -5.40
N PHE A 441 -20.85 -4.11 -4.53
CA PHE A 441 -20.20 -5.40 -4.83
C PHE A 441 -21.03 -6.59 -4.36
#